data_AF-A0AAD5L7Y8-F1
#
_entry.id   AF-A0AAD5L7Y8-F1
#
_cell.length_a   1.000
_cell.length_b   1.000
_cell.length_c   1.000
_cell.angle_alpha   90.00
_cell.angle_beta   90.00
_cell.angle_gamma   90.00
#
_symmetry.space_group_name_H-M   'P 1'
#
loop_
_entity.id
_entity.type
_entity.pdbx_description
1 polymer ?
#
loop_
_entity_poly.entity_id
_entity_poly.type
_entity_poly.pdbx_seq_one_letter_code
_entity_poly.pdbx_strand_id
1 'polypeptide(L)'
;MSFDLPVMLEQLCYTGMLETIRIHKTGYPARMKSNQFIERYRCLLTRWERRNLARSQNPTGPDFCRIMLDRHAQGDQFQLSNSKVFMREAVEQQIERKRFDQMRNAAIKIQRAVRTHQLRKDFLIQRRSAVVIQAWVRRYQARKRFNTIRRGVVLAQAQFRATRQR
;
A
#
# COMPACT_ATOMS: atom_id res chain seq x y z
N MET A 1 -43.65 -16.32 3.50
CA MET A 1 -43.62 -16.27 2.03
C MET A 1 -42.51 -17.19 1.54
N SER A 2 -42.86 -18.36 1.01
CA SER A 2 -41.91 -19.29 0.41
C SER A 2 -41.82 -19.00 -1.09
N PHE A 3 -40.61 -18.80 -1.61
CA PHE A 3 -40.37 -18.67 -3.04
C PHE A 3 -40.36 -20.06 -3.66
N ASP A 4 -41.37 -20.36 -4.49
CA ASP A 4 -41.47 -21.62 -5.20
C ASP A 4 -40.74 -21.54 -6.54
N LEU A 5 -39.62 -22.26 -6.63
CA LEU A 5 -38.66 -22.15 -7.72
C LEU A 5 -39.25 -22.51 -9.12
N PRO A 6 -40.03 -23.60 -9.27
CA PRO A 6 -40.75 -23.91 -10.51
C PRO A 6 -41.63 -22.77 -11.01
N VAL A 7 -42.49 -22.21 -10.15
CA VAL A 7 -43.42 -21.14 -10.51
C VAL A 7 -42.67 -19.87 -10.89
N MET A 8 -41.59 -19.54 -10.17
CA MET A 8 -40.74 -18.39 -10.51
C MET A 8 -40.03 -18.54 -11.86
N LEU A 9 -39.55 -19.74 -12.19
CA LEU A 9 -38.91 -20.00 -13.48
C LEU A 9 -39.92 -19.88 -14.62
N GLU A 10 -41.13 -20.40 -14.46
CA GLU A 10 -42.21 -20.25 -15.43
C GLU A 10 -42.54 -18.76 -15.66
N GLN A 11 -42.68 -17.98 -14.58
CA GLN A 11 -42.88 -16.54 -14.65
C GLN A 11 -41.74 -15.80 -15.36
N LEU A 12 -40.48 -16.19 -15.13
CA LEU A 12 -39.31 -15.62 -15.80
C LEU A 12 -39.27 -15.95 -17.31
N CYS A 13 -39.73 -17.14 -17.68
CA CYS A 13 -39.86 -17.56 -19.08
C CYS A 13 -41.00 -16.80 -19.78
N TYR A 14 -42.19 -16.74 -19.18
CA TYR A 14 -43.36 -16.09 -19.78
C TYR A 14 -43.22 -14.58 -19.93
N THR A 15 -42.49 -13.93 -19.02
CA THR A 15 -42.19 -12.49 -19.12
C THR A 15 -41.05 -12.18 -20.10
N GLY A 16 -40.40 -13.20 -20.68
CA GLY A 16 -39.23 -13.03 -21.55
C GLY A 16 -38.00 -12.51 -20.82
N MET A 17 -37.98 -12.55 -19.47
CA MET A 17 -36.86 -12.04 -18.67
C MET A 17 -35.55 -12.77 -18.96
N LEU A 18 -35.60 -14.07 -19.31
CA LEU A 18 -34.39 -14.80 -19.71
C LEU A 18 -33.83 -14.31 -21.05
N GLU A 19 -34.69 -13.96 -22.00
CA GLU A 19 -34.28 -13.46 -23.32
C GLU A 19 -33.71 -12.04 -23.21
N THR A 20 -34.30 -11.18 -22.38
CA THR A 20 -33.77 -9.84 -22.12
C THR A 20 -32.39 -9.89 -21.44
N ILE A 21 -32.18 -10.82 -20.51
CA ILE A 21 -30.86 -11.09 -19.90
C ILE A 21 -29.89 -11.61 -20.97
N ARG A 22 -30.33 -12.52 -21.84
CA ARG A 22 -29.49 -13.07 -22.92
C ARG A 22 -28.98 -11.96 -23.84
N ILE A 23 -29.87 -11.10 -24.34
CA ILE A 23 -29.51 -9.96 -25.21
C ILE A 23 -28.57 -8.99 -24.48
N HIS A 24 -28.84 -8.69 -23.20
CA HIS A 24 -27.96 -7.84 -22.40
C HIS A 24 -26.56 -8.44 -22.22
N LYS A 25 -26.48 -9.76 -22.02
CA LYS A 25 -25.23 -10.47 -21.78
C LYS A 25 -24.42 -10.69 -23.06
N THR A 26 -25.07 -10.86 -24.20
CA THR A 26 -24.40 -10.93 -25.52
C THR A 26 -23.93 -9.56 -26.00
N GLY A 27 -24.55 -8.47 -25.53
CA GLY A 27 -24.13 -7.10 -25.80
C GLY A 27 -23.03 -6.59 -24.85
N TYR A 28 -23.13 -5.31 -24.51
CA TYR A 28 -22.21 -4.61 -23.59
C TYR A 28 -22.97 -4.16 -22.33
N PRO A 29 -23.11 -5.04 -21.32
CA PRO A 29 -23.85 -4.73 -20.10
C PRO A 29 -23.13 -3.69 -19.22
N ALA A 30 -21.80 -3.66 -19.23
CA ALA A 30 -21.00 -2.70 -18.49
C ALA A 30 -20.93 -1.38 -19.26
N ARG A 31 -21.53 -0.31 -18.73
CA ARG A 31 -21.63 0.99 -19.39
C ARG A 31 -21.29 2.09 -18.40
N MET A 32 -20.35 2.97 -18.76
CA MET A 32 -19.97 4.10 -17.90
C MET A 32 -19.57 5.32 -18.71
N LYS A 33 -19.64 6.51 -18.10
CA LYS A 33 -19.18 7.76 -18.74
C LYS A 33 -17.66 7.73 -18.89
N SER A 34 -17.12 8.31 -19.96
CA SER A 34 -15.66 8.35 -20.20
C SER A 34 -14.90 8.98 -19.02
N ASN A 35 -15.41 10.08 -18.46
CA ASN A 35 -14.82 10.70 -17.26
C ASN A 35 -14.76 9.78 -16.06
N GLN A 36 -15.85 9.05 -15.79
CA GLN A 36 -15.90 8.09 -14.68
C GLN A 36 -14.93 6.94 -14.91
N PHE A 37 -14.81 6.45 -16.15
CA PHE A 37 -13.84 5.42 -16.52
C PHE A 37 -12.41 5.90 -16.25
N ILE A 38 -12.07 7.11 -16.72
CA ILE A 38 -10.73 7.68 -16.57
C ILE A 38 -10.40 7.89 -15.09
N GLU A 39 -11.31 8.48 -14.30
CA GLU A 39 -11.08 8.72 -12.88
C GLU A 39 -10.88 7.42 -12.11
N ARG A 40 -11.74 6.43 -12.36
CA ARG A 40 -11.72 5.13 -11.68
C ARG A 40 -10.47 4.31 -11.98
N TYR A 41 -10.07 4.30 -13.26
CA TYR A 41 -8.96 3.47 -13.75
C TYR A 41 -7.65 4.24 -13.98
N ARG A 42 -7.57 5.52 -13.57
CA ARG A 42 -6.36 6.35 -13.67
C ARG A 42 -5.11 5.69 -13.09
N CYS A 43 -5.28 4.88 -12.05
CA CYS A 43 -4.19 4.17 -11.39
C CYS A 43 -3.52 3.09 -12.26
N LEU A 44 -4.22 2.59 -13.27
CA LEU A 44 -3.71 1.61 -14.23
C LEU A 44 -2.93 2.25 -15.39
N LEU A 45 -3.06 3.56 -15.56
CA LEU A 45 -2.33 4.30 -16.59
C LEU A 45 -0.84 4.43 -16.25
N THR A 46 0.00 4.30 -17.28
CA THR A 46 1.45 4.52 -17.15
C THR A 46 1.73 5.97 -16.77
N ARG A 47 2.95 6.23 -16.26
CA ARG A 47 3.36 7.60 -15.90
C ARG A 47 3.29 8.55 -17.10
N TRP A 48 3.65 8.06 -18.29
CA TRP A 48 3.59 8.83 -19.53
C TRP A 48 2.15 9.11 -19.96
N GLU A 49 1.27 8.10 -19.96
CA GLU A 49 -0.17 8.29 -20.26
C GLU A 49 -0.84 9.28 -19.32
N ARG A 50 -0.56 9.21 -18.00
CA ARG A 50 -1.11 10.17 -17.04
C ARG A 50 -0.65 11.59 -17.27
N ARG A 51 0.60 11.77 -17.73
CA ARG A 51 1.15 13.08 -18.07
C ARG A 51 0.48 13.63 -19.33
N ASN A 52 0.30 12.80 -20.34
CA ASN A 52 -0.37 13.19 -21.57
C ASN A 52 -1.85 13.49 -21.35
N LEU A 53 -2.53 12.73 -20.50
CA LEU A 53 -3.89 13.01 -20.06
C LEU A 53 -4.01 14.40 -19.41
N ALA A 54 -3.05 14.77 -18.57
CA ALA A 54 -3.02 16.10 -17.94
C ALA A 54 -2.70 17.25 -18.92
N ARG A 55 -2.08 16.96 -20.06
CA ARG A 55 -1.72 17.94 -21.11
C ARG A 55 -2.69 17.95 -22.29
N SER A 56 -3.63 17.00 -22.33
CA SER A 56 -4.58 16.87 -23.44
C SER A 56 -5.55 18.05 -23.44
N GLN A 57 -5.87 18.53 -24.64
CA GLN A 57 -6.92 19.52 -24.86
C GLN A 57 -8.31 18.94 -24.52
N ASN A 58 -8.48 17.61 -24.67
CA ASN A 58 -9.70 16.86 -24.41
C ASN A 58 -9.42 15.67 -23.46
N PRO A 59 -9.22 15.91 -22.15
CA PRO A 59 -8.93 14.84 -21.19
C PRO A 59 -10.10 13.87 -20.99
N THR A 60 -11.32 14.32 -21.30
CA THR A 60 -12.59 13.56 -21.26
C THR A 60 -12.81 12.65 -22.47
N GLY A 61 -11.97 12.78 -23.51
CA GLY A 61 -12.15 12.09 -24.78
C GLY A 61 -12.00 10.56 -24.69
N PRO A 62 -12.50 9.83 -25.71
CA PRO A 62 -12.42 8.38 -25.75
C PRO A 62 -10.99 7.86 -25.93
N ASP A 63 -10.04 8.69 -26.39
CA ASP A 63 -8.68 8.28 -26.74
C ASP A 63 -7.94 7.60 -25.57
N PHE A 64 -8.04 8.15 -24.36
CA PHE A 64 -7.41 7.56 -23.19
C PHE A 64 -8.11 6.28 -22.73
N CYS A 65 -9.43 6.21 -22.90
CA CYS A 65 -10.17 4.98 -22.66
C CYS A 65 -9.73 3.89 -23.65
N ARG A 66 -9.52 4.25 -24.92
CA ARG A 66 -9.03 3.36 -25.98
C ARG A 66 -7.64 2.82 -25.69
N ILE A 67 -6.67 3.69 -25.43
CA ILE A 67 -5.28 3.29 -25.09
C ILE A 67 -5.25 2.34 -23.88
N MET A 68 -6.15 2.57 -22.91
CA MET A 68 -6.24 1.73 -21.72
C MET A 68 -6.87 0.36 -22.02
N LEU A 69 -7.96 0.33 -22.78
CA LEU A 69 -8.67 -0.89 -23.15
C LEU A 69 -7.90 -1.76 -24.15
N ASP A 70 -7.18 -1.17 -25.11
CA ASP A 70 -6.37 -1.89 -26.10
C ASP A 70 -5.28 -2.77 -25.45
N ARG A 71 -4.86 -2.45 -24.21
CA ARG A 71 -3.89 -3.24 -23.44
C ARG A 71 -4.50 -4.38 -22.63
N HIS A 72 -5.82 -4.39 -22.48
CA HIS A 72 -6.51 -5.26 -21.53
C HIS A 72 -7.65 -6.07 -22.14
N ALA A 73 -8.17 -5.66 -23.29
CA ALA A 73 -9.27 -6.29 -23.99
C ALA A 73 -8.97 -6.38 -25.49
N GLN A 74 -9.61 -7.33 -26.16
CA GLN A 74 -9.63 -7.38 -27.62
C GLN A 74 -10.75 -6.47 -28.17
N GLY A 75 -10.59 -5.98 -29.40
CA GLY A 75 -11.43 -4.94 -29.98
C GLY A 75 -12.94 -5.23 -30.06
N ASP A 76 -13.35 -6.51 -30.08
CA ASP A 76 -14.78 -6.89 -30.08
C ASP A 76 -15.42 -6.85 -28.67
N GLN A 77 -14.61 -6.79 -27.61
CA GLN A 77 -15.08 -6.87 -26.23
C GLN A 77 -15.45 -5.52 -25.62
N PHE A 78 -15.20 -4.42 -26.32
CA PHE A 78 -15.57 -3.08 -25.90
C PHE A 78 -15.92 -2.19 -27.09
N GLN A 79 -16.73 -1.16 -26.84
CA GLN A 79 -17.03 -0.10 -27.79
C GLN A 79 -16.93 1.26 -27.08
N LEU A 80 -16.47 2.26 -27.84
CA LEU A 80 -16.28 3.61 -27.34
C LEU A 80 -17.17 4.57 -28.10
N SER A 81 -17.92 5.36 -27.36
CA SER A 81 -18.59 6.56 -27.83
C SER A 81 -17.83 7.79 -27.34
N ASN A 82 -18.11 8.97 -27.90
CA ASN A 82 -17.48 10.22 -27.47
C ASN A 82 -17.62 10.48 -25.95
N SER A 83 -18.71 10.02 -25.33
CA SER A 83 -19.01 10.29 -23.91
C SER A 83 -19.15 9.05 -23.04
N LYS A 84 -19.15 7.84 -23.62
CA LYS A 84 -19.46 6.58 -22.90
C LYS A 84 -18.56 5.45 -23.37
N VAL A 85 -18.20 4.60 -22.41
CA VAL A 85 -17.46 3.36 -22.60
C VAL A 85 -18.41 2.19 -22.37
N PHE A 86 -18.47 1.29 -23.33
CA PHE A 86 -19.28 0.08 -23.32
C PHE A 86 -18.34 -1.13 -23.31
N MET A 87 -18.53 -2.06 -22.39
CA MET A 87 -17.66 -3.23 -22.22
C MET A 87 -18.49 -4.47 -21.93
N ARG A 88 -17.92 -5.63 -22.27
CA ARG A 88 -18.41 -6.91 -21.76
C ARG A 88 -18.02 -7.06 -20.28
N GLU A 89 -18.83 -7.80 -19.53
CA GLU A 89 -18.65 -7.99 -18.09
C GLU A 89 -17.27 -8.59 -17.74
N ALA A 90 -16.79 -9.55 -18.53
CA ALA A 90 -15.48 -10.17 -18.32
C ALA A 90 -14.31 -9.17 -18.35
N VAL A 91 -14.38 -8.18 -19.26
CA VAL A 91 -13.35 -7.12 -19.37
C VAL A 91 -13.41 -6.20 -18.16
N GLU A 92 -14.61 -5.75 -17.77
CA GLU A 92 -14.78 -4.91 -16.58
C GLU A 92 -14.22 -5.59 -15.33
N GLN A 93 -14.57 -6.86 -15.10
CA GLN A 93 -14.06 -7.62 -13.96
C GLN A 93 -12.54 -7.80 -14.01
N GLN A 94 -11.95 -8.01 -15.20
CA GLN A 94 -10.50 -8.12 -15.34
C GLN A 94 -9.79 -6.82 -14.99
N ILE A 95 -10.32 -5.69 -15.46
CA ILE A 95 -9.76 -4.36 -15.17
C ILE A 95 -9.91 -4.02 -13.69
N GLU A 96 -11.05 -4.33 -13.08
CA GLU A 96 -11.26 -4.13 -11.64
C GLU A 96 -10.31 -4.95 -10.79
N ARG A 97 -10.07 -6.22 -11.16
CA ARG A 97 -9.07 -7.05 -10.48
C ARG A 97 -7.68 -6.41 -10.53
N LYS A 98 -7.24 -5.94 -11.70
CA LYS A 98 -5.95 -5.22 -11.84
C LYS A 98 -5.90 -3.95 -11.00
N ARG A 99 -6.99 -3.17 -10.97
CA ARG A 99 -7.11 -1.96 -10.16
C ARG A 99 -6.97 -2.29 -8.68
N PHE A 100 -7.67 -3.31 -8.20
CA PHE A 100 -7.58 -3.79 -6.83
C PHE A 100 -6.15 -4.19 -6.46
N ASP A 101 -5.48 -4.97 -7.30
CA ASP A 101 -4.09 -5.41 -7.07
C ASP A 101 -3.13 -4.22 -7.01
N GLN A 102 -3.28 -3.24 -7.90
CA GLN A 102 -2.47 -2.03 -7.91
C GLN A 102 -2.64 -1.22 -6.62
N MET A 103 -3.89 -1.03 -6.17
CA MET A 103 -4.20 -0.34 -4.91
C MET A 103 -3.67 -1.11 -3.71
N ARG A 104 -3.85 -2.43 -3.67
CA ARG A 104 -3.33 -3.30 -2.62
C ARG A 104 -1.82 -3.21 -2.52
N ASN A 105 -1.11 -3.27 -3.64
CA ASN A 105 0.35 -3.14 -3.68
C ASN A 105 0.83 -1.77 -3.20
N ALA A 106 0.12 -0.70 -3.53
CA ALA A 106 0.41 0.64 -3.01
C ALA A 106 0.21 0.71 -1.48
N ALA A 107 -0.91 0.15 -0.98
CA ALA A 107 -1.20 0.08 0.45
C ALA A 107 -0.11 -0.69 1.21
N ILE A 108 0.32 -1.86 0.70
CA ILE A 108 1.39 -2.66 1.31
C ILE A 108 2.70 -1.88 1.38
N LYS A 109 3.06 -1.11 0.35
CA LYS A 109 4.27 -0.27 0.36
C LYS A 109 4.20 0.79 1.46
N ILE A 110 3.07 1.47 1.59
CA ILE A 110 2.84 2.47 2.64
C ILE A 110 2.93 1.82 4.02
N GLN A 111 2.20 0.71 4.23
CA GLN A 111 2.19 -0.04 5.48
C GLN A 111 3.60 -0.50 5.87
N ARG A 112 4.40 -1.00 4.92
CA ARG A 112 5.79 -1.40 5.14
C ARG A 112 6.65 -0.21 5.59
N ALA A 113 6.52 0.93 4.93
CA ALA A 113 7.28 2.13 5.26
C ALA A 113 6.96 2.62 6.68
N VAL A 114 5.68 2.67 7.04
CA VAL A 114 5.21 3.09 8.37
C VAL A 114 5.73 2.14 9.46
N ARG A 115 5.58 0.82 9.27
CA ARG A 115 6.08 -0.18 10.23
C ARG A 115 7.58 -0.09 10.44
N THR A 116 8.34 0.05 9.34
CA THR A 116 9.80 0.21 9.40
C THR A 116 10.18 1.49 10.15
N HIS A 117 9.49 2.60 9.89
CA HIS A 117 9.76 3.87 10.54
C HIS A 117 9.54 3.77 12.06
N GLN A 118 8.41 3.19 12.47
CA GLN A 118 8.07 3.03 13.88
C GLN A 118 9.10 2.16 14.61
N LEU A 119 9.41 0.97 14.08
CA LEU A 119 10.41 0.08 14.67
C LEU A 119 11.80 0.71 14.75
N ARG A 120 12.21 1.45 13.70
CA ARG A 120 13.50 2.15 13.70
C ARG A 120 13.56 3.25 14.75
N LYS A 121 12.47 4.01 14.93
CA LYS A 121 12.37 5.04 15.96
C LYS A 121 12.56 4.43 17.35
N ASP A 122 11.83 3.36 17.64
CA ASP A 122 11.86 2.70 18.94
C ASP A 122 13.24 2.09 19.22
N PHE A 123 13.83 1.41 18.23
CA PHE A 123 15.20 0.88 18.33
C PHE A 123 16.24 1.97 18.62
N LEU A 124 16.16 3.13 17.95
CA LEU A 124 17.12 4.22 18.16
C LEU A 124 17.00 4.81 19.56
N ILE A 125 15.79 4.91 20.11
CA ILE A 125 15.57 5.34 21.49
C ILE A 125 16.20 4.34 22.46
N GLN A 126 15.90 3.05 22.31
CA GLN A 126 16.47 1.99 23.14
C GLN A 126 18.00 1.97 23.08
N ARG A 127 18.56 2.07 21.87
CA ARG A 127 20.02 2.08 21.67
C ARG A 127 20.68 3.25 22.37
N ARG A 128 20.10 4.45 22.32
CA ARG A 128 20.62 5.63 23.02
C ARG A 128 20.64 5.41 24.53
N SER A 129 19.54 4.93 25.10
CA SER A 129 19.45 4.61 26.53
C SER A 129 20.46 3.56 26.95
N ALA A 130 20.62 2.49 26.17
CA ALA A 130 21.60 1.44 26.45
C ALA A 130 23.04 1.98 26.45
N VAL A 131 23.41 2.82 25.47
CA VAL A 131 24.76 3.44 25.41
C VAL A 131 25.02 4.31 26.63
N VAL A 132 24.03 5.09 27.09
CA VAL A 132 24.15 5.92 28.30
C VAL A 132 24.40 5.04 29.52
N ILE A 133 23.59 3.99 29.73
CA ILE A 133 23.75 3.07 30.86
C ILE A 133 25.13 2.41 30.82
N GLN A 134 25.55 1.91 29.66
CA GLN A 134 26.86 1.28 29.49
C GLN A 134 28.00 2.26 29.80
N ALA A 135 27.90 3.52 29.40
CA ALA A 135 28.89 4.55 29.71
C ALA A 135 29.00 4.81 31.22
N TRP A 136 27.86 4.90 31.91
CA TRP A 136 27.81 5.05 33.37
C TRP A 136 28.44 3.87 34.10
N VAL A 137 28.13 2.64 33.68
CA VAL A 137 28.71 1.43 34.28
C VAL A 137 30.23 1.39 34.09
N ARG A 138 30.73 1.67 32.87
CA ARG A 138 32.18 1.74 32.60
C ARG A 138 32.87 2.81 33.46
N ARG A 139 32.25 3.99 33.57
CA ARG A 139 32.75 5.07 34.44
C ARG A 139 32.82 4.65 35.90
N TYR A 140 31.76 4.01 36.42
CA TYR A 140 31.72 3.55 37.80
C TYR A 140 32.82 2.51 38.08
N GLN A 141 32.99 1.52 37.21
CA GLN A 141 34.03 0.49 37.34
C GLN A 141 35.43 1.12 37.35
N ALA A 142 35.72 2.04 36.43
CA ALA A 142 37.00 2.75 36.39
C ALA A 142 37.26 3.55 37.68
N ARG A 143 36.27 4.30 38.16
CA ARG A 143 36.38 5.09 39.39
C ARG A 143 36.57 4.21 40.63
N LYS A 144 35.86 3.07 40.70
CA LYS A 144 36.02 2.09 41.77
C LYS A 144 37.45 1.56 41.79
N ARG A 145 37.98 1.12 40.65
CA ARG A 145 39.37 0.63 40.51
C ARG A 145 40.39 1.69 40.94
N PHE A 146 40.25 2.92 40.44
CA PHE A 146 41.14 4.03 40.81
C PHE A 146 41.12 4.30 42.31
N ASN A 147 39.93 4.38 42.93
CA ASN A 147 39.80 4.62 44.36
C ASN A 147 40.42 3.50 45.21
N THR A 148 40.31 2.23 44.80
CA THR A 148 40.96 1.11 45.48
C THR A 148 42.48 1.27 45.46
N ILE A 149 43.07 1.55 44.29
CA ILE A 149 44.52 1.76 44.14
C ILE A 149 44.97 2.97 44.97
N ARG A 150 44.26 4.10 44.85
CA ARG A 150 44.59 5.33 45.58
C ARG A 150 44.60 5.11 47.09
N ARG A 151 43.62 4.37 47.64
CA ARG A 151 43.59 4.03 49.06
C ARG A 151 44.82 3.20 49.46
N GLY A 152 45.19 2.19 48.67
CA GLY A 152 46.39 1.39 48.91
C GLY A 152 47.67 2.22 48.92
N VAL A 153 47.83 3.11 47.94
CA VAL A 153 48.99 4.02 47.85
C VAL A 153 49.07 4.96 49.06
N VAL A 154 47.96 5.59 49.45
CA VAL A 154 47.92 6.49 50.61
C VAL A 154 48.31 5.77 51.90
N LEU A 155 47.83 4.52 52.10
CA LEU A 155 48.20 3.71 53.26
C LEU A 155 49.70 3.39 53.28
N ALA A 156 50.26 2.97 52.14
CA ALA A 156 51.70 2.69 52.03
C ALA A 156 52.56 3.95 52.31
N GLN A 157 52.15 5.11 51.78
CA GLN A 157 52.81 6.38 52.05
C GLN A 157 52.76 6.77 53.52
N ALA A 158 51.60 6.58 54.18
CA ALA A 158 51.44 6.88 55.60
C ALA A 158 52.34 5.98 56.47
N GLN A 159 52.40 4.68 56.18
CA GLN A 159 53.30 3.74 56.86
C GLN A 159 54.77 4.13 56.69
N PHE A 160 55.20 4.43 55.46
CA PHE A 160 56.57 4.85 55.18
C PHE A 160 56.97 6.12 55.93
N ARG A 161 56.07 7.12 56.00
CA ARG A 161 56.30 8.35 56.76
C ARG A 161 56.42 8.08 58.26
N ALA A 162 55.57 7.20 58.80
CA ALA A 162 55.60 6.83 60.22
C ALA A 162 56.90 6.09 60.61
N THR A 163 57.41 5.19 59.75
CA THR A 163 58.68 4.48 59.99
C THR A 163 59.90 5.39 59.89
N ARG A 164 59.85 6.44 59.07
CA ARG A 164 60.97 7.38 58.89
C ARG A 164 61.07 8.44 60.01
N GLN A 165 60.00 8.64 60.78
CA GLN A 165 59.96 9.56 61.93
C GLN A 165 60.35 8.89 63.26
N ARG A 166 60.49 7.57 63.27
CA ARG A 166 61.06 6.80 64.40
C ARG A 166 62.56 6.63 64.20
#